data_AF-A0A0G1NJI1-F1
#
_entry.id   AF-A0A0G1NJI1-F1
#
_cell.length_a   1.000
_cell.length_b   1.000
_cell.length_c   1.000
_cell.angle_alpha   90.00
_cell.angle_beta   90.00
_cell.angle_gamma   90.00
#
_symmetry.space_group_name_H-M   'P 1'
#
loop_
_entity.id
_entity.type
_entity.pdbx_description
1 polymer ?
#
loop_
_entity_poly.entity_id
_entity_poly.type
_entity_poly.pdbx_seq_one_letter_code
_entity_poly.pdbx_strand_id
1 'polypeptide(L)'
;MPTRFLFHTILLLAATSGIYFWLTLPFLTSYSLQLVAALILLYLTSHWLKSKKPHWFHRSTITLDITILTCMILLLVSETGALTSPLFFLLYFLLFGVAMLYEIEATLVLTGVLILFFLFLPGTNLSDLAHLSELLALIMITPLAILFGHQYETALDAKRARAKLTKNLGHEETDTLLFLSLNLKTTLISALDNLATTIPLTRVTAVRTHLQTLYSDLKKLYRSANDLANSIDHETD
;
A
#
# COMPACT_ATOMS: atom_id res chain seq x y z
N MET A 1 -11.72 3.13 -16.53
CA MET A 1 -10.78 4.13 -16.01
C MET A 1 -11.24 4.54 -14.62
N PRO A 2 -10.40 4.43 -13.59
CA PRO A 2 -10.85 4.74 -12.24
C PRO A 2 -11.15 6.24 -12.16
N THR A 3 -12.37 6.61 -11.79
CA THR A 3 -12.83 8.02 -11.63
C THR A 3 -11.90 8.88 -10.78
N ARG A 4 -11.11 8.23 -9.91
CA ARG A 4 -10.08 8.81 -9.06
C ARG A 4 -8.90 9.37 -9.84
N PHE A 5 -8.45 8.66 -10.88
CA PHE A 5 -7.38 9.10 -11.76
C PHE A 5 -7.77 10.39 -12.46
N LEU A 6 -8.96 10.41 -13.08
CA LEU A 6 -9.48 11.61 -13.77
C LEU A 6 -9.56 12.81 -12.84
N PHE A 7 -10.10 12.63 -11.62
CA PHE A 7 -10.18 13.72 -10.65
C PHE A 7 -8.80 14.25 -10.24
N HIS A 8 -7.84 13.37 -9.96
CA HIS A 8 -6.49 13.77 -9.57
C HIS A 8 -5.77 14.49 -10.71
N THR A 9 -5.85 13.96 -11.92
CA THR A 9 -5.24 14.54 -13.11
C THR A 9 -5.81 15.92 -13.43
N ILE A 10 -7.14 16.08 -13.32
CA ILE A 10 -7.79 17.40 -13.48
C ILE A 10 -7.30 18.36 -12.40
N LEU A 11 -7.16 17.91 -11.15
CA LEU A 11 -6.72 18.76 -10.04
C LEU A 11 -5.26 19.18 -10.19
N LEU A 12 -4.36 18.27 -10.60
CA LEU A 12 -2.97 18.58 -10.92
C LEU A 12 -2.85 19.56 -12.09
N LEU A 13 -3.64 19.37 -13.13
CA LEU A 13 -3.66 20.26 -14.29
C LEU A 13 -4.19 21.65 -13.91
N ALA A 14 -5.25 21.71 -13.11
CA ALA A 14 -5.77 22.97 -12.57
C ALA A 14 -4.76 23.68 -11.66
N ALA A 15 -4.05 22.94 -10.81
CA ALA A 15 -3.02 23.44 -9.91
C ALA A 15 -1.82 24.05 -10.67
N THR A 16 -1.26 23.30 -11.60
CA THR A 16 -0.14 23.73 -12.46
C THR A 16 -0.53 24.92 -13.34
N SER A 17 -1.73 24.88 -13.95
CA SER A 17 -2.26 26.00 -14.73
C SER A 17 -2.49 27.24 -13.85
N GLY A 18 -3.02 27.07 -12.64
CA GLY A 18 -3.23 28.16 -11.69
C GLY A 18 -1.94 28.87 -11.33
N ILE A 19 -0.85 28.13 -11.11
CA ILE A 19 0.48 28.70 -10.86
C ILE A 19 1.04 29.37 -12.10
N TYR A 20 0.86 28.76 -13.27
CA TYR A 20 1.29 29.38 -14.53
C TYR A 20 0.63 30.75 -14.74
N PHE A 21 -0.70 30.85 -14.53
CA PHE A 21 -1.39 32.14 -14.56
C PHE A 21 -0.91 33.10 -13.48
N TRP A 22 -0.59 32.59 -12.29
CA TRP A 22 -0.05 33.42 -11.22
C TRP A 22 1.29 34.05 -11.56
N LEU A 23 2.19 33.28 -12.19
CA LEU A 23 3.53 33.72 -12.54
C LEU A 23 3.59 34.61 -13.79
N THR A 24 2.63 34.45 -14.71
CA THR A 24 2.56 35.25 -15.95
C THR A 24 1.94 36.63 -15.75
N LEU A 25 1.15 36.82 -14.69
CA LEU A 25 0.50 38.09 -14.40
C LEU A 25 1.35 38.94 -13.44
N PRO A 26 1.94 40.07 -13.89
CA PRO A 26 2.92 40.85 -13.12
C PRO A 26 2.36 41.49 -11.85
N PHE A 27 1.04 41.61 -11.73
CA PHE A 27 0.37 42.08 -10.53
C PHE A 27 0.21 40.99 -9.46
N LEU A 28 0.18 39.70 -9.85
CA LEU A 28 0.08 38.55 -8.93
C LEU A 28 1.45 38.10 -8.41
N THR A 29 2.51 38.23 -9.22
CA THR A 29 3.87 37.84 -8.83
C THR A 29 4.36 38.58 -7.59
N SER A 30 3.96 39.85 -7.41
CA SER A 30 4.25 40.63 -6.19
C SER A 30 3.64 40.03 -4.92
N TYR A 31 2.64 39.16 -5.05
CA TYR A 31 1.97 38.47 -3.95
C TYR A 31 2.36 36.98 -3.82
N SER A 32 3.47 36.56 -4.46
CA SER A 32 3.92 35.15 -4.42
C SER A 32 4.16 34.66 -2.97
N LEU A 33 4.74 35.50 -2.12
CA LEU A 33 4.96 35.19 -0.70
C LEU A 33 3.65 34.93 0.05
N GLN A 34 2.61 35.74 -0.20
CA GLN A 34 1.29 35.61 0.41
C GLN A 34 0.60 34.32 -0.07
N LEU A 35 0.78 33.95 -1.34
CA LEU A 35 0.26 32.69 -1.87
C LEU A 35 0.96 31.48 -1.23
N VAL A 36 2.28 31.53 -1.07
CA VAL A 36 3.03 30.47 -0.36
C VAL A 36 2.53 30.34 1.08
N ALA A 37 2.33 31.46 1.79
CA ALA A 37 1.76 31.45 3.13
C ALA A 37 0.35 30.85 3.17
N ALA A 38 -0.50 31.18 2.19
CA ALA A 38 -1.84 30.60 2.06
C ALA A 38 -1.79 29.08 1.81
N LEU A 39 -0.88 28.60 0.95
CA LEU A 39 -0.68 27.16 0.69
C LEU A 39 -0.22 26.42 1.95
N ILE A 40 0.68 27.00 2.75
CA ILE A 40 1.13 26.41 4.02
C ILE A 40 -0.03 26.34 5.01
N LEU A 41 -0.82 27.40 5.14
CA LEU A 41 -1.97 27.44 6.03
C LEU A 41 -3.03 26.41 5.61
N LEU A 42 -3.27 26.30 4.30
CA LEU A 42 -4.17 25.30 3.72
C LEU A 42 -3.66 23.86 3.98
N TYR A 43 -2.36 23.61 3.82
CA TYR A 43 -1.73 22.33 4.16
C TYR A 43 -1.93 21.99 5.65
N LEU A 44 -1.61 22.93 6.55
CA LEU A 44 -1.70 22.73 7.99
C LEU A 44 -3.16 22.51 8.45
N THR A 45 -4.09 23.28 7.88
CA THR A 45 -5.53 23.13 8.14
C THR A 45 -6.02 21.76 7.67
N SER A 46 -5.60 21.33 6.48
CA SER A 46 -5.95 20.00 5.98
C SER A 46 -5.42 18.90 6.92
N HIS A 47 -4.19 19.04 7.40
CA HIS A 47 -3.56 18.07 8.29
C HIS A 47 -4.26 18.01 9.65
N TRP A 48 -4.55 19.16 10.24
CA TRP A 48 -5.26 19.26 11.52
C TRP A 48 -6.68 18.68 11.44
N LEU A 49 -7.40 18.98 10.35
CA LEU A 49 -8.77 18.50 10.15
C LEU A 49 -8.84 16.98 10.00
N LYS A 50 -7.81 16.36 9.38
CA LYS A 50 -7.65 14.90 9.28
C LYS A 50 -7.51 14.24 10.66
N SER A 51 -6.71 14.84 11.54
CA SER A 51 -6.49 14.32 12.89
C SER A 51 -7.76 14.36 13.74
N LYS A 52 -8.60 15.40 13.57
CA LYS A 52 -9.82 15.60 14.37
C LYS A 52 -11.04 14.83 13.84
N LYS A 53 -11.18 14.64 12.52
CA LYS A 53 -12.37 14.01 11.90
C LYS A 53 -11.99 13.02 10.79
N PRO A 54 -11.49 11.82 11.12
CA PRO A 54 -11.02 10.84 10.13
C PRO A 54 -12.14 10.28 9.23
N HIS A 55 -13.40 10.32 9.67
CA HIS A 55 -14.53 9.76 8.93
C HIS A 55 -14.94 10.60 7.70
N TRP A 56 -14.69 11.91 7.69
CA TRP A 56 -15.02 12.80 6.55
C TRP A 56 -13.98 12.75 5.43
N PHE A 57 -12.77 12.24 5.70
CA PHE A 57 -11.61 12.39 4.83
C PHE A 57 -10.95 11.07 4.47
N HIS A 58 -11.71 9.97 4.50
CA HIS A 58 -11.19 8.66 4.15
C HIS A 58 -10.84 8.62 2.65
N ARG A 59 -9.54 8.85 2.33
CA ARG A 59 -8.84 8.57 1.05
C ARG A 59 -8.70 9.69 0.01
N SER A 60 -9.52 10.75 0.01
CA SER A 60 -9.37 11.90 -0.93
C SER A 60 -8.31 12.94 -0.50
N THR A 61 -7.64 12.72 0.62
CA THR A 61 -6.66 13.68 1.19
C THR A 61 -5.29 13.59 0.57
N ILE A 62 -4.87 12.38 0.19
CA ILE A 62 -3.54 12.13 -0.37
C ILE A 62 -3.37 12.94 -1.67
N THR A 63 -4.44 13.01 -2.47
CA THR A 63 -4.49 13.82 -3.71
C THR A 63 -4.34 15.30 -3.43
N LEU A 64 -4.98 15.82 -2.39
CA LEU A 64 -4.83 17.24 -2.01
C LEU A 64 -3.42 17.55 -1.54
N ASP A 65 -2.85 16.73 -0.66
CA ASP A 65 -1.50 16.95 -0.12
C ASP A 65 -0.45 17.02 -1.22
N ILE A 66 -0.52 16.10 -2.18
CA ILE A 66 0.41 16.08 -3.31
C ILE A 66 0.19 17.26 -4.23
N THR A 67 -1.05 17.67 -4.50
CA THR A 67 -1.28 18.86 -5.34
C THR A 67 -0.79 20.15 -4.70
N ILE A 68 -0.95 20.29 -3.37
CA ILE A 68 -0.41 21.44 -2.63
C ILE A 68 1.12 21.40 -2.65
N LEU A 69 1.72 20.22 -2.46
CA LEU A 69 3.16 20.04 -2.53
C LEU A 69 3.70 20.37 -3.94
N THR A 70 3.07 19.87 -5.00
CA THR A 70 3.39 20.22 -6.40
C THR A 70 3.32 21.73 -6.59
N CYS A 71 2.29 22.38 -6.05
CA CYS A 71 2.15 23.83 -6.14
C CYS A 71 3.33 24.56 -5.50
N MET A 72 3.67 24.18 -4.26
CA MET A 72 4.77 24.80 -3.53
C MET A 72 6.11 24.59 -4.24
N ILE A 73 6.39 23.39 -4.74
CA ILE A 73 7.63 23.08 -5.46
C ILE A 73 7.71 23.90 -6.75
N LEU A 74 6.63 23.98 -7.53
CA LEU A 74 6.61 24.76 -8.76
C LEU A 74 6.89 26.24 -8.52
N LEU A 75 6.23 26.85 -7.53
CA LEU A 75 6.49 28.24 -7.17
C LEU A 75 7.93 28.44 -6.72
N LEU A 76 8.43 27.58 -5.85
CA LEU A 76 9.79 27.67 -5.34
C LEU A 76 10.83 27.55 -6.46
N VAL A 77 10.68 26.58 -7.36
CA VAL A 77 11.59 26.37 -8.49
C VAL A 77 11.49 27.53 -9.48
N SER A 78 10.29 28.01 -9.80
CA SER A 78 10.09 29.14 -10.71
C SER A 78 10.71 30.44 -10.18
N GLU A 79 10.54 30.76 -8.90
CA GLU A 79 11.11 31.97 -8.28
C GLU A 79 12.65 31.91 -8.13
N THR A 80 13.22 30.72 -8.08
CA THR A 80 14.68 30.51 -7.89
C THR A 80 15.46 30.35 -9.20
N GLY A 81 14.84 30.63 -10.36
CA GLY A 81 15.50 30.55 -11.68
C GLY A 81 14.93 29.48 -12.62
N ALA A 82 13.78 28.88 -12.28
CA ALA A 82 13.09 27.88 -13.09
C ALA A 82 14.00 26.72 -13.52
N LEU A 83 14.32 26.62 -14.81
CA LEU A 83 15.12 25.51 -15.38
C LEU A 83 16.59 25.57 -14.97
N THR A 84 17.13 26.72 -14.57
CA THR A 84 18.50 26.83 -14.04
C THR A 84 18.55 26.85 -12.52
N SER A 85 17.41 26.60 -11.87
CA SER A 85 17.32 26.58 -10.41
C SER A 85 18.14 25.44 -9.82
N PRO A 86 18.98 25.69 -8.80
CA PRO A 86 19.62 24.63 -8.02
C PRO A 86 18.64 23.66 -7.34
N LEU A 87 17.36 24.06 -7.24
CA LEU A 87 16.28 23.30 -6.62
C LEU A 87 15.46 22.49 -7.64
N PHE A 88 15.83 22.50 -8.92
CA PHE A 88 15.10 21.77 -9.98
C PHE A 88 14.98 20.26 -9.67
N PHE A 89 15.97 19.69 -8.98
CA PHE A 89 15.94 18.28 -8.56
C PHE A 89 14.73 17.91 -7.68
N LEU A 90 14.07 18.88 -7.03
CA LEU A 90 12.84 18.61 -6.27
C LEU A 90 11.71 18.11 -7.18
N LEU A 91 11.68 18.51 -8.45
CA LEU A 91 10.71 18.02 -9.42
C LEU A 91 10.97 16.55 -9.77
N TYR A 92 12.23 16.11 -9.77
CA TYR A 92 12.57 14.69 -9.89
C TYR A 92 12.01 13.90 -8.72
N PHE A 93 12.24 14.38 -7.49
CA PHE A 93 11.65 13.76 -6.29
C PHE A 93 10.12 13.76 -6.31
N LEU A 94 9.50 14.84 -6.79
CA LEU A 94 8.05 14.91 -6.95
C LEU A 94 7.58 13.81 -7.92
N LEU A 95 8.28 13.61 -9.04
CA LEU A 95 7.95 12.60 -10.02
C LEU A 95 8.05 11.18 -9.44
N PHE A 96 9.12 10.90 -8.69
CA PHE A 96 9.28 9.66 -7.94
C PHE A 96 8.18 9.47 -6.89
N GLY A 97 7.86 10.52 -6.13
CA GLY A 97 6.80 10.48 -5.13
C GLY A 97 5.44 10.16 -5.75
N VAL A 98 5.11 10.79 -6.88
CA VAL A 98 3.87 10.53 -7.62
C VAL A 98 3.87 9.12 -8.21
N ALA A 99 4.98 8.64 -8.76
CA ALA A 99 5.08 7.27 -9.27
C ALA A 99 4.93 6.18 -8.19
N MET A 100 5.37 6.46 -6.97
CA MET A 100 5.23 5.52 -5.84
C MET A 100 3.84 5.56 -5.20
N LEU A 101 3.19 6.73 -5.20
CA LEU A 101 1.89 6.90 -4.53
C LEU A 101 0.69 6.72 -5.47
N TYR A 102 0.90 6.84 -6.79
CA TYR A 102 -0.15 6.79 -7.81
C TYR A 102 0.18 5.85 -8.96
N GLU A 103 -0.82 5.69 -9.82
CA GLU A 103 -0.75 4.91 -11.06
C GLU A 103 0.28 5.52 -12.04
N ILE A 104 0.86 4.65 -12.86
CA ILE A 104 1.86 4.98 -13.89
C ILE A 104 1.36 6.10 -14.81
N GLU A 105 0.06 6.08 -15.16
CA GLU A 105 -0.58 7.08 -16.00
C GLU A 105 -0.47 8.50 -15.40
N ALA A 106 -0.56 8.65 -14.08
CA ALA A 106 -0.51 9.96 -13.42
C ALA A 106 0.89 10.57 -13.49
N THR A 107 1.91 9.72 -13.41
CA THR A 107 3.31 10.13 -13.55
C THR A 107 3.59 10.63 -14.96
N LEU A 108 3.11 9.92 -15.98
CA LEU A 108 3.25 10.33 -17.38
C LEU A 108 2.55 11.67 -17.66
N VAL A 109 1.34 11.84 -17.14
CA VAL A 109 0.62 13.11 -17.29
C VAL A 109 1.34 14.23 -16.56
N LEU A 110 1.81 14.00 -15.34
CA LEU A 110 2.58 14.99 -14.58
C LEU A 110 3.84 15.42 -15.34
N THR A 111 4.62 14.48 -15.88
CA THR A 111 5.77 14.80 -16.73
C THR A 111 5.38 15.69 -17.89
N GLY A 112 4.33 15.32 -18.63
CA GLY A 112 3.84 16.10 -19.77
C GLY A 112 3.43 17.51 -19.36
N VAL A 113 2.69 17.64 -18.26
CA VAL A 113 2.25 18.93 -17.73
C VAL A 113 3.43 19.78 -17.26
N LEU A 114 4.44 19.20 -16.60
CA LEU A 114 5.65 19.91 -16.17
C LEU A 114 6.46 20.40 -17.37
N ILE A 115 6.63 19.57 -18.41
CA ILE A 115 7.32 19.98 -19.64
C ILE A 115 6.59 21.15 -20.29
N LEU A 116 5.26 21.06 -20.45
CA LEU A 116 4.46 22.14 -21.01
C LEU A 116 4.55 23.41 -20.15
N PHE A 117 4.46 23.26 -18.82
CA PHE A 117 4.56 24.36 -17.87
C PHE A 117 5.87 25.14 -18.07
N PHE A 118 7.02 24.46 -18.11
CA PHE A 118 8.29 25.13 -18.32
C PHE A 118 8.46 25.64 -19.75
N LEU A 119 8.00 24.91 -20.76
CA LEU A 119 8.11 25.32 -22.17
C LEU A 119 7.38 26.65 -22.45
N PHE A 120 6.25 26.89 -21.78
CA PHE A 120 5.47 28.12 -21.94
C PHE A 120 5.85 29.22 -20.94
N LEU A 121 6.72 28.95 -19.97
CA LEU A 121 7.08 29.93 -18.96
C LEU A 121 7.91 31.07 -19.60
N PRO A 122 7.54 32.35 -19.38
CA PRO A 122 8.28 33.48 -19.94
C PRO A 122 9.69 33.51 -19.32
N GLY A 123 10.71 33.24 -20.14
CA GLY A 123 12.11 33.16 -19.71
C GLY A 123 12.83 31.88 -20.11
N THR A 124 12.11 30.86 -20.62
CA THR A 124 12.77 29.67 -21.16
C THR A 124 13.31 29.90 -22.56
N ASN A 125 14.61 29.67 -22.71
CA ASN A 125 15.26 29.72 -24.01
C ASN A 125 15.71 28.33 -24.44
N LEU A 126 15.08 27.78 -25.48
CA LEU A 126 15.40 26.45 -26.02
C LEU A 126 16.74 26.42 -26.78
N SER A 127 17.30 27.58 -27.13
CA SER A 127 18.64 27.64 -27.72
C SER A 127 19.75 27.47 -26.68
N ASP A 128 19.43 27.60 -25.39
CA ASP A 128 20.37 27.36 -24.32
C ASP A 128 20.38 25.86 -23.96
N LEU A 129 21.59 25.29 -24.01
CA LEU A 129 21.83 23.88 -23.76
C LEU A 129 21.45 23.48 -22.34
N ALA A 130 21.60 24.38 -21.36
CA ALA A 130 21.24 24.12 -19.97
C ALA A 130 19.72 23.85 -19.82
N HIS A 131 18.89 24.72 -20.38
CA HIS A 131 17.43 24.59 -20.37
C HIS A 131 16.96 23.32 -21.09
N LEU A 132 17.58 23.00 -22.23
CA LEU A 132 17.27 21.78 -22.98
C LEU A 132 17.65 20.52 -22.18
N SER A 133 18.82 20.54 -21.53
CA SER A 133 19.31 19.39 -20.77
C SER A 133 18.41 19.01 -19.59
N GLU A 134 17.88 19.99 -18.86
CA GLU A 134 16.99 19.75 -17.71
C GLU A 134 15.59 19.24 -18.14
N LEU A 135 15.06 19.75 -19.26
CA LEU A 135 13.81 19.23 -19.84
C LEU A 135 13.99 17.79 -20.34
N LEU A 136 15.12 17.50 -20.98
CA LEU A 136 15.43 16.14 -21.43
C LEU A 136 15.66 15.19 -20.26
N ALA A 137 16.32 15.66 -19.19
CA ALA A 137 16.49 14.91 -17.95
C ALA A 137 15.15 14.56 -17.31
N LEU A 138 14.17 15.47 -17.33
CA LEU A 138 12.82 15.20 -16.84
C LEU A 138 12.11 14.09 -17.63
N ILE A 139 12.28 14.05 -18.97
CA ILE A 139 11.77 12.94 -19.78
C ILE A 139 12.49 11.64 -19.43
N MET A 140 13.82 11.68 -19.30
CA MET A 140 14.65 10.50 -19.08
C MET A 140 14.45 9.89 -17.68
N ILE A 141 14.16 10.71 -16.68
CA ILE A 141 13.93 10.24 -15.31
C ILE A 141 12.51 9.68 -15.12
N THR A 142 11.57 10.03 -15.98
CA THR A 142 10.19 9.53 -15.94
C THR A 142 10.08 8.01 -16.02
N PRO A 143 10.66 7.30 -17.00
CA PRO A 143 10.61 5.85 -17.04
C PRO A 143 11.29 5.22 -15.81
N LEU A 144 12.35 5.84 -15.30
CA LEU A 144 13.01 5.39 -14.08
C LEU A 144 12.05 5.50 -12.88
N ALA A 145 11.40 6.65 -12.70
CA ALA A 145 10.41 6.86 -11.65
C ALA A 145 9.27 5.83 -11.72
N ILE A 146 8.75 5.56 -12.93
CA ILE A 146 7.72 4.55 -13.17
C ILE A 146 8.17 3.14 -12.75
N LEU A 147 9.39 2.74 -13.12
CA LEU A 147 9.94 1.43 -12.74
C LEU A 147 10.03 1.28 -11.21
N PHE A 148 10.53 2.31 -10.52
CA PHE A 148 10.59 2.31 -9.06
C PHE A 148 9.20 2.31 -8.42
N GLY A 149 8.24 3.04 -8.98
CA GLY A 149 6.85 3.02 -8.57
C GLY A 149 6.23 1.63 -8.63
N HIS A 150 6.44 0.93 -9.76
CA HIS A 150 5.95 -0.44 -9.94
C HIS A 150 6.60 -1.45 -8.98
N GLN A 151 7.91 -1.33 -8.73
CA GLN A 151 8.58 -2.16 -7.73
C GLN A 151 8.05 -1.91 -6.32
N TYR A 152 7.71 -0.66 -5.99
CA TYR A 152 7.10 -0.32 -4.71
C TYR A 152 5.70 -0.92 -4.57
N GLU A 153 4.87 -0.84 -5.61
CA GLU A 153 3.51 -1.40 -5.62
C GLU A 153 3.55 -2.93 -5.43
N THR A 154 4.38 -3.63 -6.19
CA THR A 154 4.54 -5.10 -6.08
C THR A 154 5.04 -5.52 -4.71
N ALA A 155 5.97 -4.78 -4.10
CA ALA A 155 6.42 -5.02 -2.74
C ALA A 155 5.30 -4.82 -1.71
N LEU A 156 4.46 -3.81 -1.89
CA LEU A 156 3.34 -3.53 -1.01
C LEU A 156 2.26 -4.61 -1.09
N ASP A 157 1.96 -5.09 -2.29
CA ASP A 157 0.98 -6.17 -2.48
C ASP A 157 1.49 -7.52 -1.99
N ALA A 158 2.79 -7.82 -2.17
CA ALA A 158 3.41 -8.97 -1.54
C ALA A 158 3.31 -8.92 -0.01
N LYS A 159 3.50 -7.74 0.60
CA LYS A 159 3.34 -7.56 2.05
C LYS A 159 1.89 -7.75 2.51
N ARG A 160 0.91 -7.24 1.75
CA ARG A 160 -0.52 -7.43 2.04
C ARG A 160 -0.94 -8.89 1.90
N ALA A 161 -0.46 -9.59 0.87
CA ALA A 161 -0.72 -11.00 0.65
C ALA A 161 -0.18 -11.84 1.82
N ARG A 162 1.07 -11.59 2.23
CA ARG A 162 1.67 -12.22 3.42
C ARG A 162 0.84 -11.98 4.67
N ALA A 163 0.44 -10.73 4.95
CA ALA A 163 -0.38 -10.42 6.12
C ALA A 163 -1.75 -11.15 6.11
N LYS A 164 -2.36 -11.29 4.93
CA LYS A 164 -3.63 -12.04 4.77
C LYS A 164 -3.43 -13.54 4.97
N LEU A 165 -2.35 -14.10 4.44
CA LEU A 165 -1.97 -15.51 4.62
C LEU A 165 -1.69 -15.81 6.10
N THR A 166 -0.90 -14.99 6.80
CA THR A 166 -0.62 -15.16 8.23
C THR A 166 -1.91 -15.09 9.07
N LYS A 167 -2.83 -14.17 8.73
CA LYS A 167 -4.12 -14.09 9.42
C LYS A 167 -4.98 -15.34 9.20
N ASN A 168 -5.00 -15.88 7.98
CA ASN A 168 -5.77 -17.08 7.67
C ASN A 168 -5.16 -18.33 8.32
N LEU A 169 -3.82 -18.46 8.32
CA LEU A 169 -3.10 -19.54 8.98
C LEU A 169 -3.43 -19.60 10.47
N GLY A 170 -3.38 -18.46 11.18
CA GLY A 170 -3.72 -18.43 12.61
C GLY A 170 -5.18 -18.79 12.90
N HIS A 171 -6.10 -18.53 11.96
CA HIS A 171 -7.50 -18.95 12.11
C HIS A 171 -7.66 -20.46 11.92
N GLU A 172 -7.04 -21.02 10.87
CA GLU A 172 -7.06 -22.46 10.58
C GLU A 172 -6.36 -23.28 11.67
N GLU A 173 -5.28 -22.75 12.23
CA GLU A 173 -4.60 -23.29 13.40
C GLU A 173 -5.53 -23.37 14.63
N THR A 174 -6.17 -22.24 14.97
CA THR A 174 -7.10 -22.16 16.11
C THR A 174 -8.24 -23.19 15.95
N ASP A 175 -8.83 -23.28 14.75
CA ASP A 175 -9.92 -24.21 14.47
C ASP A 175 -9.45 -25.68 14.54
N THR A 176 -8.24 -25.97 14.04
CA THR A 176 -7.65 -27.31 14.07
C THR A 176 -7.34 -27.76 15.49
N LEU A 177 -6.72 -26.88 16.30
CA LEU A 177 -6.43 -27.15 17.71
C LEU A 177 -7.72 -27.33 18.54
N LEU A 178 -8.73 -26.49 18.29
CA LEU A 178 -10.04 -26.60 18.94
C LEU A 178 -10.72 -27.93 18.56
N PHE A 179 -10.69 -28.32 17.29
CA PHE A 179 -11.24 -29.60 16.84
C PHE A 179 -10.51 -30.81 17.47
N LEU A 180 -9.18 -30.80 17.47
CA LEU A 180 -8.34 -31.84 18.08
C LEU A 180 -8.64 -31.99 19.58
N SER A 181 -8.73 -30.87 20.29
CA SER A 181 -8.90 -30.84 21.76
C SER A 181 -10.33 -31.14 22.21
N LEU A 182 -11.35 -30.54 21.58
CA LEU A 182 -12.73 -30.65 22.05
C LEU A 182 -13.49 -31.82 21.43
N ASN A 183 -13.29 -32.10 20.14
CA ASN A 183 -14.12 -33.06 19.41
C ASN A 183 -13.44 -34.42 19.31
N LEU A 184 -12.22 -34.43 18.77
CA LEU A 184 -11.50 -35.67 18.46
C LEU A 184 -11.08 -36.41 19.73
N LYS A 185 -10.49 -35.70 20.70
CA LYS A 185 -10.13 -36.29 22.01
C LYS A 185 -11.33 -36.89 22.74
N THR A 186 -12.44 -36.15 22.81
CA THR A 186 -13.66 -36.60 23.51
C THR A 186 -14.29 -37.82 22.84
N THR A 187 -14.37 -37.83 21.51
CA THR A 187 -14.93 -38.98 20.76
C THR A 187 -14.04 -40.21 20.81
N LEU A 188 -12.71 -40.06 20.74
CA LEU A 188 -11.77 -41.17 20.90
C LEU A 188 -11.82 -41.79 22.28
N ILE A 189 -11.84 -40.98 23.35
CA ILE A 189 -11.96 -41.49 24.73
C ILE A 189 -13.29 -42.24 24.89
N SER A 190 -14.40 -41.67 24.42
CA SER A 190 -15.72 -42.32 24.49
C SER A 190 -15.78 -43.64 23.73
N ALA A 191 -15.19 -43.70 22.53
CA ALA A 191 -15.10 -44.94 21.75
C ALA A 191 -14.20 -45.98 22.44
N LEU A 192 -13.10 -45.54 23.03
CA LEU A 192 -12.16 -46.39 23.77
C LEU A 192 -12.82 -47.00 25.01
N ASP A 193 -13.58 -46.21 25.78
CA ASP A 193 -14.32 -46.66 26.97
C ASP A 193 -15.45 -47.64 26.60
N ASN A 194 -16.18 -47.37 25.52
CA ASN A 194 -17.19 -48.29 24.99
C ASN A 194 -16.58 -49.62 24.52
N LEU A 195 -15.39 -49.60 23.93
CA LEU A 195 -14.69 -50.83 23.56
C LEU A 195 -14.14 -51.57 24.78
N ALA A 196 -13.57 -50.86 25.76
CA ALA A 196 -13.06 -51.46 26.99
C ALA A 196 -14.16 -52.19 27.78
N THR A 197 -15.39 -51.66 27.75
CA THR A 197 -16.55 -52.29 28.40
C THR A 197 -17.17 -53.43 27.59
N THR A 198 -17.16 -53.38 26.26
CA THR A 198 -17.75 -54.42 25.39
C THR A 198 -16.84 -55.63 25.15
N ILE A 199 -15.52 -55.45 25.10
CA ILE A 199 -14.54 -56.54 24.94
C ILE A 199 -14.71 -57.68 25.97
N PRO A 200 -14.84 -57.43 27.29
CA PRO A 200 -15.02 -58.51 28.27
C PRO A 200 -16.39 -59.19 28.21
N LEU A 201 -17.41 -58.53 27.63
CA LEU A 201 -18.77 -59.08 27.47
C LEU A 201 -18.91 -59.97 26.22
N THR A 202 -18.00 -59.83 25.25
CA THR A 202 -18.04 -60.64 24.02
C THR A 202 -17.55 -62.07 24.23
N ARG A 203 -18.47 -63.04 24.09
CA ARG A 203 -18.20 -64.49 24.18
C ARG A 203 -17.51 -65.08 22.94
N VAL A 204 -17.60 -64.43 21.78
CA VAL A 204 -17.05 -64.94 20.52
C VAL A 204 -15.59 -64.51 20.36
N THR A 205 -14.68 -65.48 20.35
CA THR A 205 -13.22 -65.25 20.33
C THR A 205 -12.75 -64.44 19.12
N ALA A 206 -13.35 -64.65 17.95
CA ALA A 206 -13.02 -63.92 16.72
C ALA A 206 -13.46 -62.44 16.75
N VAL A 207 -14.58 -62.13 17.42
CA VAL A 207 -15.08 -60.75 17.57
C VAL A 207 -14.24 -60.02 18.61
N ARG A 208 -13.82 -60.71 19.67
CA ARG A 208 -12.94 -60.18 20.71
C ARG A 208 -11.58 -59.76 20.17
N THR A 209 -10.96 -60.55 19.28
CA THR A 209 -9.69 -60.19 18.62
C THR A 209 -9.84 -58.97 17.69
N HIS A 210 -10.97 -58.85 16.98
CA HIS A 210 -11.26 -57.66 16.16
C HIS A 210 -11.48 -56.40 16.99
N LEU A 211 -12.20 -56.49 18.10
CA LEU A 211 -12.37 -55.36 19.02
C LEU A 211 -11.06 -54.94 19.68
N GLN A 212 -10.17 -55.89 19.99
CA GLN A 212 -8.83 -55.59 20.50
C GLN A 212 -7.93 -54.89 19.47
N THR A 213 -8.03 -55.25 18.18
CA THR A 213 -7.31 -54.54 17.10
C THR A 213 -7.85 -53.13 16.93
N LEU A 214 -9.17 -52.97 16.91
CA LEU A 214 -9.83 -51.65 16.81
C LEU A 214 -9.47 -50.74 18.00
N TYR A 215 -9.43 -51.29 19.22
CA TYR A 215 -8.97 -50.57 20.42
C TYR A 215 -7.51 -50.13 20.30
N SER A 216 -6.62 -51.01 19.81
CA SER A 216 -5.21 -50.67 19.55
C SER A 216 -5.09 -49.54 18.52
N ASP A 217 -5.87 -49.59 17.44
CA ASP A 217 -5.80 -48.60 16.36
C ASP A 217 -6.37 -47.24 16.79
N LEU A 218 -7.46 -47.20 17.55
CA LEU A 218 -7.95 -45.98 18.19
C LEU A 218 -6.92 -45.40 19.16
N LYS A 219 -6.24 -46.24 19.95
CA LYS A 219 -5.18 -45.77 20.85
C LYS A 219 -3.99 -45.16 20.09
N LYS A 220 -3.62 -45.73 18.93
CA LYS A 220 -2.61 -45.13 18.03
C LYS A 220 -3.08 -43.81 17.44
N LEU A 221 -4.34 -43.74 17.00
CA LEU A 221 -4.94 -42.53 16.46
C LEU A 221 -4.96 -41.39 17.50
N TYR A 222 -5.31 -41.70 18.74
CA TYR A 222 -5.27 -40.74 19.86
C TYR A 222 -3.86 -40.18 20.08
N ARG A 223 -2.83 -41.05 20.10
CA ARG A 223 -1.44 -40.61 20.24
C ARG A 223 -1.00 -39.73 19.07
N SER A 224 -1.29 -40.15 17.84
CA SER A 224 -0.96 -39.39 16.63
C SER A 224 -1.63 -38.02 16.61
N ALA A 225 -2.86 -37.90 17.10
CA ALA A 225 -3.56 -36.62 17.20
C ALA A 225 -2.94 -35.70 18.27
N ASN A 226 -2.50 -36.27 19.39
CA ASN A 226 -1.80 -35.53 20.44
C ASN A 226 -0.41 -35.07 19.98
N ASP A 227 0.31 -35.90 19.23
CA ASP A 227 1.61 -35.55 18.65
C ASP A 227 1.44 -34.44 17.60
N LEU A 228 0.38 -34.48 16.79
CA LEU A 228 0.04 -33.42 15.83
C LEU A 228 -0.26 -32.08 16.52
N ALA A 229 -1.03 -32.09 17.61
CA ALA A 229 -1.31 -30.89 18.39
C ALA A 229 -0.01 -30.27 18.96
N ASN A 230 0.86 -31.09 19.54
CA ASN A 230 2.14 -30.62 20.08
C ASN A 230 3.09 -30.07 18.99
N SER A 231 3.11 -30.67 17.80
CA SER A 231 3.92 -30.18 16.68
C SER A 231 3.40 -28.85 16.13
N ILE A 232 2.08 -28.65 16.11
CA ILE A 232 1.47 -27.36 15.73
C ILE A 232 1.87 -26.28 16.75
N ASP A 233 1.77 -26.56 18.05
CA ASP A 233 2.19 -25.59 19.08
C ASP A 233 3.70 -25.25 18.97
N HIS A 234 4.57 -26.25 18.75
CA HIS A 234 6.04 -26.04 18.72
C HIS A 234 6.55 -25.30 17.48
N GLU A 235 5.94 -25.47 16.31
CA GLU A 235 6.36 -24.77 15.08
C GLU A 235 5.84 -23.32 15.02
N THR A 236 5.00 -22.92 15.98
CA THR A 236 4.29 -21.62 15.95
C THR A 236 4.72 -20.66 17.08
N ASP A 237 5.35 -21.16 18.15
CA ASP A 237 6.04 -20.37 19.20
C ASP A 237 7.47 -19.94 18.79
#